data_AF-A0A807LFL1-F1
#
_entry.id   AF-A0A807LFL1-F1
#
_cell.length_a   1.000
_cell.length_b   1.000
_cell.length_c   1.000
_cell.angle_alpha   90.00
_cell.angle_beta   90.00
_cell.angle_gamma   90.00
#
_symmetry.space_group_name_H-M   'P 1'
#
loop_
_entity.id
_entity.type
_entity.pdbx_description
1 polymer ?
#
loop_
_entity_poly.entity_id
_entity_poly.type
_entity_poly.pdbx_seq_one_letter_code
_entity_poly.pdbx_strand_id
1 'polypeptide(L)'
;MKLSVPHKMLRISGMILVVLIPVMISLWVAHIHAVKETRTHLRAFARQALNKTDLVIQQADSVRRAAENYRGTPCTPQHRDVMLNIVHGSQYVADLIYAQGNHFLCSSAVTPAQSYAISPADYEGKHGTALYYYRDTPFYAGYKMVYVQRGNYVAVINPLTYSDVTSDDPRLAYGVYDTRSGGFFSLSKNARLKTFASLIHRQDSSFLLGDRFYTIAYAPSRPIAIIVSTSRENYFHSLYRQAVFTLPLGMVCSALIFFIWTRTRREITSPRRRLHRALTRRQLRLHYQPIIDIKNGTCVGAEALLRWPGFNGQVMSPTEFIPLAEKEGMIERVTDYVVDEVFNDLGDFLAVVPNLYISINLSASDFHSSRLISLIANKARDYAVRAEQIKIEVTERGFIDVPKTTPVIQAFRQAGYEVAIDDFGTGYSNLHNLYSLNVDILKIDKSFIDTLSTNSTSHLIAEHIIDMAQSLRLKIIAEGVETAEQVAWLLKRGVQFCQGWHFAKALPPQEFKRWVQQPPSLK
;
A
#
# COMPACT_ATOMS: atom_id res chain seq x y z
N MET A 1 16.80 19.43 -3.74
CA MET A 1 15.82 20.42 -4.24
C MET A 1 14.52 19.75 -4.63
N LYS A 2 13.38 20.47 -4.53
CA LYS A 2 11.97 20.03 -4.63
C LYS A 2 11.71 18.90 -5.64
N LEU A 3 11.32 17.70 -5.16
CA LEU A 3 10.63 16.69 -6.00
C LEU A 3 9.44 17.37 -6.69
N SER A 4 9.30 17.16 -8.00
CA SER A 4 8.18 17.68 -8.78
C SER A 4 6.85 17.35 -8.09
N VAL A 5 5.99 18.37 -7.97
CA VAL A 5 4.65 18.30 -7.36
C VAL A 5 3.87 17.03 -7.74
N PRO A 6 3.86 16.54 -9.01
CA PRO A 6 3.16 15.31 -9.37
C PRO A 6 3.71 14.05 -8.69
N HIS A 7 5.03 13.94 -8.46
CA HIS A 7 5.61 12.79 -7.77
C HIS A 7 5.35 12.78 -6.27
N LYS A 8 5.22 13.96 -5.63
CA LYS A 8 4.77 14.04 -4.23
C LYS A 8 3.29 13.70 -4.10
N MET A 9 2.45 14.19 -5.02
CA MET A 9 1.01 13.88 -5.06
C MET A 9 0.74 12.38 -5.28
N LEU A 10 1.45 11.74 -6.21
CA LEU A 10 1.33 10.29 -6.44
C LEU A 10 1.80 9.45 -5.24
N ARG A 11 2.76 9.97 -4.47
CA ARG A 11 3.26 9.32 -3.24
C ARG A 11 2.28 9.42 -2.09
N ILE A 12 1.66 10.59 -1.90
CA ILE A 12 0.68 10.82 -0.83
C ILE A 12 -0.59 10.02 -1.12
N SER A 13 -1.07 10.03 -2.37
CA SER A 13 -2.22 9.23 -2.79
C SER A 13 -1.99 7.72 -2.64
N GLY A 14 -0.81 7.21 -3.03
CA GLY A 14 -0.47 5.80 -2.81
C GLY A 14 -0.41 5.41 -1.33
N MET A 15 0.05 6.30 -0.45
CA MET A 15 0.09 6.08 0.99
C MET A 15 -1.32 6.06 1.62
N ILE A 16 -2.17 7.01 1.20
CA ILE A 16 -3.56 7.08 1.63
C ILE A 16 -4.31 5.81 1.21
N LEU A 17 -4.12 5.36 -0.03
CA LEU A 17 -4.77 4.17 -0.56
C LEU A 17 -4.40 2.91 0.24
N VAL A 18 -3.11 2.73 0.54
CA VAL A 18 -2.61 1.57 1.30
C VAL A 18 -3.14 1.52 2.73
N VAL A 19 -3.36 2.68 3.37
CA VAL A 19 -3.89 2.76 4.73
C VAL A 19 -5.42 2.62 4.78
N LEU A 20 -6.13 3.13 3.77
CA LEU A 20 -7.60 3.10 3.75
C LEU A 20 -8.17 1.75 3.32
N ILE A 21 -7.49 0.99 2.44
CA ILE A 21 -8.01 -0.28 1.93
C ILE A 21 -8.33 -1.28 3.05
N PRO A 22 -7.45 -1.56 4.04
CA PRO A 22 -7.76 -2.53 5.08
C PRO A 22 -8.94 -2.11 5.97
N VAL A 23 -9.09 -0.81 6.23
CA VAL A 23 -10.22 -0.26 6.99
C VAL A 23 -11.53 -0.39 6.21
N MET A 24 -11.51 -0.10 4.91
CA MET A 24 -12.68 -0.27 4.04
C MET A 24 -13.10 -1.74 3.91
N ILE A 25 -12.14 -2.65 3.75
CA ILE A 25 -12.41 -4.10 3.73
C ILE A 25 -13.00 -4.56 5.07
N SER A 26 -12.47 -4.06 6.19
CA SER A 26 -13.00 -4.38 7.52
C SER A 26 -14.46 -3.97 7.68
N LEU A 27 -14.81 -2.74 7.29
CA LEU A 27 -16.21 -2.27 7.29
C LEU A 27 -17.10 -3.08 6.35
N TRP A 28 -16.59 -3.46 5.18
CA TRP A 28 -17.32 -4.29 4.22
C TRP A 28 -17.59 -5.71 4.76
N VAL A 29 -16.60 -6.33 5.41
CA VAL A 29 -16.79 -7.62 6.10
C VAL A 29 -17.83 -7.48 7.22
N ALA A 30 -17.76 -6.40 8.00
CA ALA A 30 -18.74 -6.14 9.05
C ALA A 30 -20.17 -6.04 8.49
N HIS A 31 -20.33 -5.35 7.36
CA HIS A 31 -21.59 -5.25 6.63
C HIS A 31 -22.14 -6.60 6.19
N ILE A 32 -21.32 -7.43 5.54
CA ILE A 32 -21.74 -8.76 5.06
C ILE A 32 -22.20 -9.63 6.22
N HIS A 33 -21.45 -9.65 7.32
CA HIS A 33 -21.78 -10.45 8.49
C HIS A 33 -23.08 -9.98 9.15
N ALA A 34 -23.29 -8.67 9.29
CA ALA A 34 -24.54 -8.12 9.81
C ALA A 34 -25.74 -8.55 8.95
N VAL A 35 -25.64 -8.43 7.62
CA VAL A 35 -26.71 -8.88 6.70
C VAL A 35 -26.97 -10.38 6.83
N LYS A 36 -25.91 -11.20 6.87
CA LYS A 36 -26.01 -12.66 6.98
C LYS A 36 -26.65 -13.09 8.29
N GLU A 37 -26.28 -12.46 9.40
CA GLU A 37 -26.83 -12.72 10.72
C GLU A 37 -28.33 -12.41 10.76
N THR A 38 -28.73 -11.20 10.34
CA THR A 38 -30.15 -10.80 10.28
C THR A 38 -30.97 -11.76 9.42
N ARG A 39 -30.45 -12.14 8.25
CA ARG A 39 -31.13 -13.11 7.35
C ARG A 39 -31.31 -14.48 8.01
N THR A 40 -30.31 -14.94 8.76
CA THR A 40 -30.35 -16.23 9.44
C THR A 40 -31.39 -16.21 10.56
N HIS A 41 -31.41 -15.15 11.35
CA HIS A 41 -32.37 -14.96 12.44
C HIS A 41 -33.83 -14.96 11.93
N LEU A 42 -34.13 -14.15 10.90
CA LEU A 42 -35.48 -14.12 10.33
C LEU A 42 -35.91 -15.45 9.72
N ARG A 43 -34.99 -16.17 9.07
CA ARG A 43 -35.27 -17.50 8.52
C ARG A 43 -35.53 -18.54 9.61
N ALA A 44 -34.81 -18.47 10.72
CA ALA A 44 -35.03 -19.35 11.86
C ALA A 44 -36.43 -19.12 12.46
N PHE A 45 -36.79 -17.87 12.71
CA PHE A 45 -38.14 -17.51 13.16
C PHE A 45 -39.21 -17.99 12.16
N ALA A 46 -39.02 -17.72 10.87
CA ALA A 46 -39.95 -18.12 9.83
C ALA A 46 -40.18 -19.65 9.79
N ARG A 47 -39.11 -20.43 9.95
CA ARG A 47 -39.21 -21.91 10.02
C ARG A 47 -39.95 -22.38 11.26
N GLN A 48 -39.66 -21.79 12.43
CA GLN A 48 -40.38 -22.12 13.66
C GLN A 48 -41.88 -21.80 13.55
N ALA A 49 -42.23 -20.66 12.97
CA ALA A 49 -43.62 -20.27 12.76
C ALA A 49 -44.34 -21.20 11.76
N LEU A 50 -43.69 -21.58 10.65
CA LEU A 50 -44.25 -22.54 9.69
C LEU A 50 -44.44 -23.93 10.32
N ASN A 51 -43.48 -24.40 11.11
CA ASN A 51 -43.61 -25.67 11.83
C ASN A 51 -44.77 -25.61 12.84
N LYS A 52 -44.92 -24.49 13.57
CA LYS A 52 -46.07 -24.26 14.46
C LYS A 52 -47.39 -24.27 13.68
N THR A 53 -47.45 -23.56 12.54
CA THR A 53 -48.62 -23.56 11.66
C THR A 53 -49.00 -24.98 11.22
N ASP A 54 -48.03 -25.83 10.85
CA ASP A 54 -48.30 -27.21 10.47
C ASP A 54 -48.87 -28.03 11.64
N LEU A 55 -48.32 -27.89 12.86
CA LEU A 55 -48.85 -28.54 14.06
C LEU A 55 -50.30 -28.11 14.36
N VAL A 56 -50.62 -26.82 14.21
CA VAL A 56 -51.98 -26.29 14.39
C VAL A 56 -52.95 -26.94 13.40
N ILE A 57 -52.57 -27.02 12.12
CA ILE A 57 -53.41 -27.64 11.08
C ILE A 57 -53.58 -29.14 11.33
N GLN A 58 -52.50 -29.86 11.68
CA GLN A 58 -52.57 -31.28 11.98
C GLN A 58 -53.47 -31.57 13.19
N GLN A 59 -53.39 -30.75 14.25
CA GLN A 59 -54.25 -30.90 15.42
C GLN A 59 -55.71 -30.60 15.10
N ALA A 60 -55.99 -29.58 14.29
CA ALA A 60 -57.33 -29.27 13.81
C ALA A 60 -57.95 -30.45 13.04
N ASP A 61 -57.18 -31.05 12.12
CA ASP A 61 -57.59 -32.25 11.39
C ASP A 61 -57.80 -33.47 12.31
N SER A 62 -57.01 -33.60 13.37
CA SER A 62 -57.13 -34.70 14.34
C SER A 62 -58.37 -34.56 15.22
N VAL A 63 -58.62 -33.37 15.78
CA VAL A 63 -59.80 -33.05 16.60
C VAL A 63 -61.08 -33.29 15.80
N ARG A 64 -61.11 -32.80 14.56
CA ARG A 64 -62.23 -33.00 13.64
C ARG A 64 -62.49 -34.48 13.35
N ARG A 65 -61.44 -35.25 13.00
CA ARG A 65 -61.54 -36.71 12.76
C ARG A 65 -62.01 -37.48 13.99
N ALA A 66 -61.59 -37.06 15.19
CA ALA A 66 -62.04 -37.68 16.43
C ALA A 66 -63.56 -37.51 16.61
N ALA A 67 -64.10 -36.35 16.27
CA ALA A 67 -65.53 -36.09 16.36
C ALA A 67 -66.37 -36.81 15.30
N GLU A 68 -65.80 -37.05 14.10
CA GLU A 68 -66.45 -37.87 13.05
C GLU A 68 -66.77 -39.31 13.50
N ASN A 69 -66.12 -39.81 14.56
CA ASN A 69 -66.38 -41.15 15.09
C ASN A 69 -67.65 -41.23 15.96
N TYR A 70 -68.28 -40.10 16.28
CA TYR A 70 -69.52 -40.09 17.05
C TYR A 70 -70.69 -40.67 16.24
N ARG A 71 -71.41 -41.65 16.83
CA ARG A 71 -72.51 -42.37 16.15
C ARG A 71 -73.91 -42.02 16.65
N GLY A 72 -74.03 -41.06 17.59
CA GLY A 72 -75.33 -40.64 18.13
C GLY A 72 -75.95 -39.48 17.36
N THR A 73 -77.05 -38.92 17.88
CA THR A 73 -77.74 -37.77 17.26
C THR A 73 -76.91 -36.49 17.45
N PRO A 74 -76.57 -35.77 16.36
CA PRO A 74 -75.84 -34.51 16.44
C PRO A 74 -76.58 -33.45 17.27
N CYS A 75 -75.82 -32.51 17.83
CA CYS A 75 -76.29 -31.39 18.65
C CYS A 75 -77.12 -31.74 19.89
N THR A 76 -77.08 -32.99 20.36
CA THR A 76 -77.55 -33.36 21.70
C THR A 76 -76.55 -32.93 22.78
N PRO A 77 -76.96 -32.82 24.07
CA PRO A 77 -76.03 -32.57 25.16
C PRO A 77 -74.86 -33.57 25.18
N GLN A 78 -75.14 -34.86 24.95
CA GLN A 78 -74.11 -35.91 24.87
C GLN A 78 -73.12 -35.67 23.72
N HIS A 79 -73.60 -35.26 22.54
CA HIS A 79 -72.70 -34.93 21.43
C HIS A 79 -71.79 -33.74 21.78
N ARG A 80 -72.35 -32.71 22.45
CA ARG A 80 -71.59 -31.52 22.86
C ARG A 80 -70.53 -31.84 23.91
N ASP A 81 -70.84 -32.70 24.88
CA ASP A 81 -69.88 -33.15 25.89
C ASP A 81 -68.71 -33.91 25.24
N VAL A 82 -69.00 -34.74 24.23
CA VAL A 82 -67.95 -35.42 23.44
C VAL A 82 -67.09 -34.40 22.69
N MET A 83 -67.70 -33.44 21.99
CA MET A 83 -66.95 -32.38 21.30
C MET A 83 -66.09 -31.57 22.28
N LEU A 84 -66.64 -31.21 23.45
CA LEU A 84 -65.93 -30.45 24.48
C LEU A 84 -64.74 -31.23 25.02
N ASN A 85 -64.90 -32.52 25.31
CA ASN A 85 -63.81 -33.37 25.77
C ASN A 85 -62.68 -33.49 24.74
N ILE A 86 -63.02 -33.58 23.44
CA ILE A 86 -62.02 -33.57 22.36
C ILE A 86 -61.27 -32.22 22.33
N VAL A 87 -61.98 -31.10 22.45
CA VAL A 87 -61.38 -29.75 22.45
C VAL A 87 -60.46 -29.56 23.67
N HIS A 88 -60.86 -30.03 24.86
CA HIS A 88 -60.03 -29.99 26.07
C HIS A 88 -58.70 -30.75 25.91
N GLY A 89 -58.66 -31.79 25.09
CA GLY A 89 -57.44 -32.54 24.75
C GLY A 89 -56.56 -31.85 23.70
N SER A 90 -56.89 -30.64 23.25
CA SER A 90 -56.18 -29.91 22.21
C SER A 90 -55.56 -28.62 22.74
N GLN A 91 -54.43 -28.21 22.14
CA GLN A 91 -53.70 -27.00 22.55
C GLN A 91 -54.04 -25.79 21.67
N TYR A 92 -54.45 -26.04 20.42
CA TYR A 92 -54.57 -25.01 19.39
C TYR A 92 -56.00 -24.81 18.88
N VAL A 93 -56.93 -25.71 19.19
CA VAL A 93 -58.34 -25.62 18.79
C VAL A 93 -59.13 -25.02 19.94
N ALA A 94 -59.83 -23.91 19.67
CA ALA A 94 -60.62 -23.19 20.66
C ALA A 94 -62.02 -23.79 20.81
N ASP A 95 -62.60 -24.32 19.73
CA ASP A 95 -63.93 -24.93 19.71
C ASP A 95 -64.07 -25.87 18.52
N LEU A 96 -65.10 -26.71 18.59
CA LEU A 96 -65.53 -27.58 17.52
C LEU A 96 -67.02 -27.36 17.26
N ILE A 97 -67.36 -27.01 16.02
CA ILE A 97 -68.72 -26.76 15.56
C ILE A 97 -69.18 -27.92 14.68
N TYR A 98 -70.42 -28.36 14.88
CA TYR A 98 -71.12 -29.24 13.95
C TYR A 98 -71.92 -28.41 12.95
N ALA A 99 -71.73 -28.70 11.67
CA ALA A 99 -72.32 -28.00 10.55
C ALA A 99 -72.95 -28.97 9.55
N GLN A 100 -73.98 -28.51 8.87
CA GLN A 100 -74.57 -29.19 7.72
C GLN A 100 -74.49 -28.25 6.52
N GLY A 101 -73.58 -28.53 5.59
CA GLY A 101 -73.24 -27.58 4.53
C GLY A 101 -72.66 -26.28 5.11
N ASN A 102 -73.26 -25.14 4.77
CA ASN A 102 -72.91 -23.81 5.30
C ASN A 102 -73.71 -23.41 6.55
N HIS A 103 -74.55 -24.29 7.10
CA HIS A 103 -75.33 -24.02 8.31
C HIS A 103 -74.64 -24.62 9.54
N PHE A 104 -74.20 -23.74 10.44
CA PHE A 104 -73.58 -24.12 11.72
C PHE A 104 -74.69 -24.29 12.76
N LEU A 105 -74.80 -25.49 13.34
CA LEU A 105 -75.94 -25.90 14.16
C LEU A 105 -75.66 -25.80 15.66
N CYS A 106 -74.49 -26.28 16.10
CA CYS A 106 -74.07 -26.26 17.50
C CYS A 106 -72.55 -26.31 17.60
N SER A 107 -72.00 -25.85 18.73
CA SER A 107 -70.60 -26.02 19.08
C SER A 107 -70.44 -26.80 20.39
N SER A 108 -69.19 -27.04 20.79
CA SER A 108 -68.93 -27.66 22.09
C SER A 108 -69.48 -26.78 23.23
N ALA A 109 -69.40 -25.45 23.10
CA ALA A 109 -69.81 -24.51 24.13
C ALA A 109 -71.25 -24.00 24.01
N VAL A 110 -71.77 -23.79 22.78
CA VAL A 110 -73.03 -23.07 22.56
C VAL A 110 -73.95 -23.78 21.56
N THR A 111 -75.26 -23.71 21.78
CA THR A 111 -76.28 -24.12 20.78
C THR A 111 -77.18 -22.92 20.49
N PRO A 112 -77.01 -22.24 19.35
CA PRO A 112 -77.87 -21.13 18.96
C PRO A 112 -79.33 -21.56 18.80
N ALA A 113 -80.28 -20.64 19.04
CA ALA A 113 -81.71 -20.90 18.85
C ALA A 113 -82.09 -21.17 17.38
N GLN A 114 -81.30 -20.68 16.43
CA GLN A 114 -81.43 -20.91 15.00
C GLN A 114 -80.07 -21.22 14.40
N SER A 115 -80.03 -22.08 13.36
CA SER A 115 -78.78 -22.37 12.64
C SER A 115 -78.17 -21.09 12.05
N TYR A 116 -76.86 -20.91 12.20
CA TYR A 116 -76.15 -19.78 11.61
C TYR A 116 -75.62 -20.14 10.21
N ALA A 117 -76.07 -19.43 9.19
CA ALA A 117 -75.54 -19.60 7.83
C ALA A 117 -74.25 -18.78 7.65
N ILE A 118 -73.12 -19.45 7.47
CA ILE A 118 -71.85 -18.77 7.21
C ILE A 118 -71.77 -18.33 5.74
N SER A 119 -71.20 -17.14 5.50
CA SER A 119 -70.85 -16.67 4.15
C SER A 119 -69.89 -17.65 3.46
N PRO A 120 -69.81 -17.65 2.11
CA PRO A 120 -68.91 -18.54 1.37
C PRO A 120 -67.47 -18.52 1.87
N ALA A 121 -66.80 -19.66 1.78
CA ALA A 121 -65.44 -19.82 2.25
C ALA A 121 -64.46 -18.94 1.47
N ASP A 122 -63.44 -18.45 2.18
CA ASP A 122 -62.34 -17.70 1.55
C ASP A 122 -61.48 -18.62 0.68
N TYR A 123 -61.45 -19.91 1.00
CA TYR A 123 -60.78 -20.94 0.21
C TYR A 123 -61.46 -22.29 0.35
N GLU A 124 -61.64 -22.98 -0.78
CA GLU A 124 -62.09 -24.37 -0.84
C GLU A 124 -61.00 -25.25 -1.46
N GLY A 125 -60.52 -26.22 -0.68
CA GLY A 125 -59.48 -27.16 -1.07
C GLY A 125 -60.03 -28.39 -1.81
N LYS A 126 -59.15 -29.05 -2.57
CA LYS A 126 -59.44 -30.24 -3.40
C LYS A 126 -60.01 -31.47 -2.64
N HIS A 127 -60.01 -31.45 -1.31
CA HIS A 127 -60.49 -32.56 -0.46
C HIS A 127 -61.68 -32.17 0.43
N GLY A 128 -62.45 -31.17 0.02
CA GLY A 128 -63.64 -30.70 0.75
C GLY A 128 -63.32 -29.95 2.04
N THR A 129 -62.11 -29.36 2.14
CA THR A 129 -61.73 -28.48 3.24
C THR A 129 -62.09 -27.04 2.86
N ALA A 130 -62.94 -26.39 3.64
CA ALA A 130 -63.29 -24.99 3.51
C ALA A 130 -62.62 -24.18 4.64
N LEU A 131 -61.96 -23.08 4.27
CA LEU A 131 -61.30 -22.16 5.20
C LEU A 131 -62.04 -20.82 5.21
N TYR A 132 -62.37 -20.35 6.42
CA TYR A 132 -62.98 -19.05 6.63
C TYR A 132 -62.05 -18.20 7.51
N TYR A 133 -61.51 -17.12 6.96
CA TYR A 133 -60.53 -16.29 7.63
C TYR A 133 -61.19 -15.12 8.36
N TYR A 134 -60.79 -14.89 9.61
CA TYR A 134 -61.18 -13.73 10.41
C TYR A 134 -62.71 -13.48 10.46
N ARG A 135 -63.51 -14.53 10.60
CA ARG A 135 -64.97 -14.42 10.70
C ARG A 135 -65.39 -14.18 12.14
N ASP A 136 -66.29 -13.23 12.32
CA ASP A 136 -67.03 -13.04 13.56
C ASP A 136 -68.33 -13.83 13.41
N THR A 137 -68.59 -14.75 14.34
CA THR A 137 -69.78 -15.60 14.31
C THR A 137 -70.44 -15.61 15.68
N PRO A 138 -71.75 -15.94 15.78
CA PRO A 138 -72.44 -16.03 17.07
C PRO A 138 -71.80 -17.01 18.07
N PHE A 139 -70.98 -17.96 17.60
CA PHE A 139 -70.26 -18.89 18.46
C PHE A 139 -69.07 -18.25 19.19
N TYR A 140 -68.52 -17.15 18.63
CA TYR A 140 -67.35 -16.42 19.14
C TYR A 140 -67.54 -14.90 18.95
N ALA A 141 -68.65 -14.36 19.47
CA ALA A 141 -69.04 -12.98 19.24
C ALA A 141 -67.94 -11.99 19.66
N GLY A 142 -67.55 -11.10 18.73
CA GLY A 142 -66.51 -10.09 18.97
C GLY A 142 -65.08 -10.59 18.74
N TYR A 143 -64.90 -11.87 18.41
CA TYR A 143 -63.59 -12.45 18.11
C TYR A 143 -63.55 -12.95 16.66
N LYS A 144 -62.64 -12.37 15.87
CA LYS A 144 -62.42 -12.78 14.48
C LYS A 144 -61.58 -14.06 14.43
N MET A 145 -62.23 -15.20 14.29
CA MET A 145 -61.58 -16.52 14.32
C MET A 145 -61.31 -17.08 12.92
N VAL A 146 -60.44 -18.08 12.84
CA VAL A 146 -60.28 -18.92 11.64
C VAL A 146 -61.10 -20.19 11.83
N TYR A 147 -61.92 -20.51 10.84
CA TYR A 147 -62.75 -21.72 10.84
C TYR A 147 -62.25 -22.67 9.76
N VAL A 148 -61.97 -23.91 10.15
CA VAL A 148 -61.48 -24.96 9.26
C VAL A 148 -62.54 -26.06 9.20
N GLN A 149 -63.36 -26.02 8.15
CA GLN A 149 -64.42 -26.99 7.93
C GLN A 149 -63.95 -28.12 7.03
N ARG A 150 -64.29 -29.35 7.37
CA ARG A 150 -64.25 -30.49 6.45
C ARG A 150 -65.32 -31.48 6.85
N GLY A 151 -66.15 -31.91 5.91
CA GLY A 151 -67.37 -32.64 6.23
C GLY A 151 -68.30 -31.81 7.13
N ASN A 152 -68.85 -32.45 8.17
CA ASN A 152 -69.83 -31.83 9.08
C ASN A 152 -69.21 -31.20 10.33
N TYR A 153 -67.88 -31.14 10.44
CA TYR A 153 -67.20 -30.57 11.60
C TYR A 153 -66.27 -29.43 11.20
N VAL A 154 -66.27 -28.38 12.04
CA VAL A 154 -65.51 -27.15 11.83
C VAL A 154 -64.67 -26.87 13.08
N ALA A 155 -63.35 -26.90 12.92
CA ALA A 155 -62.43 -26.52 13.99
C ALA A 155 -62.28 -24.99 14.03
N VAL A 156 -62.42 -24.40 15.21
CA VAL A 156 -62.27 -22.95 15.43
C VAL A 156 -60.91 -22.68 16.03
N ILE A 157 -60.13 -21.78 15.43
CA ILE A 157 -58.74 -21.52 15.79
C ILE A 157 -58.52 -20.01 15.89
N ASN A 158 -57.83 -19.56 16.94
CA ASN A 158 -57.40 -18.17 17.04
C ASN A 158 -56.33 -17.90 15.97
N PRO A 159 -56.51 -16.89 15.09
CA PRO A 159 -55.56 -16.56 14.03
C PRO A 159 -54.12 -16.43 14.52
N LEU A 160 -53.90 -15.88 15.72
CA LEU A 160 -52.55 -15.69 16.26
C LEU A 160 -51.83 -17.01 16.58
N THR A 161 -52.58 -18.07 16.90
CA THR A 161 -52.01 -19.39 17.24
C THR A 161 -51.13 -19.96 16.12
N TYR A 162 -51.44 -19.67 14.85
CA TYR A 162 -50.64 -20.14 13.71
C TYR A 162 -49.20 -19.61 13.72
N SER A 163 -48.95 -18.43 14.26
CA SER A 163 -47.62 -17.77 14.19
C SER A 163 -47.13 -17.14 15.48
N ASP A 164 -47.75 -17.51 16.60
CA ASP A 164 -47.33 -17.13 17.94
C ASP A 164 -46.01 -17.84 18.31
N VAL A 165 -44.88 -17.25 17.94
CA VAL A 165 -43.53 -17.74 18.27
C VAL A 165 -42.85 -16.69 19.13
N THR A 166 -42.21 -17.12 20.21
CA THR A 166 -41.45 -16.24 21.10
C THR A 166 -40.27 -15.62 20.35
N SER A 167 -40.11 -14.30 20.46
CA SER A 167 -39.06 -13.54 19.80
C SER A 167 -38.63 -12.38 20.69
N ASP A 168 -37.33 -12.19 20.84
CA ASP A 168 -36.74 -11.08 21.62
C ASP A 168 -36.83 -9.74 20.87
N ASP A 169 -37.24 -9.76 19.60
CA ASP A 169 -37.44 -8.57 18.78
C ASP A 169 -38.89 -8.05 18.89
N PRO A 170 -39.15 -6.97 19.65
CA PRO A 170 -40.50 -6.40 19.79
C PRO A 170 -41.00 -5.71 18.52
N ARG A 171 -40.10 -5.43 17.56
CA ARG A 171 -40.42 -4.76 16.28
C ARG A 171 -40.63 -5.76 15.15
N LEU A 172 -40.58 -7.05 15.45
CA LEU A 172 -40.87 -8.09 14.48
C LEU A 172 -42.30 -7.90 13.95
N ALA A 173 -42.45 -7.95 12.63
CA ALA A 173 -43.74 -7.99 11.98
C ALA A 173 -43.78 -9.20 11.05
N TYR A 174 -44.74 -10.08 11.27
CA TYR A 174 -44.92 -11.30 10.51
C TYR A 174 -46.38 -11.52 10.10
N GLY A 175 -46.56 -12.34 9.06
CA GLY A 175 -47.86 -12.73 8.54
C GLY A 175 -47.77 -14.04 7.78
N VAL A 176 -48.66 -14.97 8.12
CA VAL A 176 -48.79 -16.27 7.46
C VAL A 176 -49.95 -16.20 6.49
N TYR A 177 -49.71 -16.65 5.26
CA TYR A 177 -50.68 -16.60 4.18
C TYR A 177 -50.71 -17.90 3.39
N ASP A 178 -51.85 -18.15 2.77
CA ASP A 178 -52.03 -19.24 1.81
C ASP A 178 -51.51 -18.80 0.44
N THR A 179 -50.63 -19.59 -0.17
CA THR A 179 -49.96 -19.23 -1.43
C THR A 179 -50.86 -19.38 -2.66
N ARG A 180 -52.04 -20.02 -2.53
CA ARG A 180 -53.03 -20.14 -3.61
C ARG A 180 -54.04 -19.00 -3.57
N SER A 181 -54.58 -18.67 -2.40
CA SER A 181 -55.58 -17.61 -2.27
C SER A 181 -54.94 -16.22 -2.12
N GLY A 182 -53.68 -16.15 -1.66
CA GLY A 182 -53.03 -14.90 -1.24
C GLY A 182 -53.61 -14.32 0.06
N GLY A 183 -54.55 -15.03 0.70
CA GLY A 183 -55.18 -14.61 1.95
C GLY A 183 -54.27 -14.82 3.14
N PHE A 184 -54.07 -13.78 3.94
CA PHE A 184 -53.44 -13.90 5.25
C PHE A 184 -54.44 -14.47 6.24
N PHE A 185 -54.05 -15.52 6.97
CA PHE A 185 -54.86 -16.11 8.04
C PHE A 185 -54.22 -15.94 9.41
N SER A 186 -53.01 -15.38 9.47
CA SER A 186 -52.38 -14.89 10.70
C SER A 186 -51.56 -13.64 10.40
N LEU A 187 -51.71 -12.59 11.21
CA LEU A 187 -50.99 -11.32 11.09
C LEU A 187 -50.63 -10.82 12.48
N SER A 188 -49.34 -10.54 12.68
CA SER A 188 -48.86 -9.88 13.91
C SER A 188 -49.38 -8.44 14.03
N LYS A 189 -49.38 -7.90 15.27
CA LYS A 189 -49.80 -6.52 15.55
C LYS A 189 -49.01 -5.46 14.75
N ASN A 190 -47.72 -5.72 14.49
CA ASN A 190 -46.85 -4.79 13.76
C ASN A 190 -46.94 -4.94 12.23
N ALA A 191 -47.68 -5.94 11.72
CA ALA A 191 -47.81 -6.18 10.29
C ALA A 191 -48.87 -5.26 9.67
N ARG A 192 -48.55 -4.73 8.47
CA ARG A 192 -49.48 -3.96 7.66
C ARG A 192 -49.92 -4.80 6.47
N LEU A 193 -51.20 -5.17 6.44
CA LEU A 193 -51.78 -6.04 5.39
C LEU A 193 -51.47 -5.53 3.98
N LYS A 194 -51.67 -4.23 3.70
CA LYS A 194 -51.39 -3.62 2.38
C LYS A 194 -49.94 -3.84 1.93
N THR A 195 -48.99 -3.66 2.85
CA THR A 195 -47.57 -3.87 2.55
C THR A 195 -47.27 -5.33 2.29
N PHE A 196 -47.79 -6.24 3.12
CA PHE A 196 -47.49 -7.67 3.00
C PHE A 196 -48.14 -8.30 1.77
N ALA A 197 -49.37 -7.89 1.44
CA ALA A 197 -50.07 -8.32 0.23
C ALA A 197 -49.29 -7.97 -1.04
N SER A 198 -48.65 -6.79 -1.09
CA SER A 198 -47.81 -6.39 -2.24
C SER A 198 -46.53 -7.24 -2.42
N LEU A 199 -46.16 -8.03 -1.40
CA LEU A 199 -44.93 -8.81 -1.39
C LEU A 199 -45.13 -10.30 -1.69
N ILE A 200 -46.37 -10.77 -1.77
CA ILE A 200 -46.71 -12.19 -1.97
C ILE A 200 -46.08 -12.77 -3.25
N HIS A 201 -46.08 -12.02 -4.35
CA HIS A 201 -45.58 -12.48 -5.64
C HIS A 201 -44.08 -12.22 -5.87
N ARG A 202 -43.36 -11.76 -4.84
CA ARG A 202 -41.95 -11.41 -4.98
C ARG A 202 -41.07 -12.67 -4.99
N GLN A 203 -40.16 -12.73 -5.95
CA GLN A 203 -39.23 -13.86 -6.10
C GLN A 203 -38.06 -13.83 -5.10
N ASP A 204 -37.66 -12.64 -4.63
CA ASP A 204 -36.56 -12.50 -3.67
C ASP A 204 -36.93 -13.10 -2.30
N SER A 205 -36.16 -14.07 -1.83
CA SER A 205 -36.40 -14.67 -0.50
C SER A 205 -36.15 -13.70 0.65
N SER A 206 -35.27 -12.71 0.46
CA SER A 206 -34.87 -11.75 1.49
C SER A 206 -34.45 -10.45 0.85
N PHE A 207 -34.97 -9.31 1.31
CA PHE A 207 -34.76 -8.01 0.68
C PHE A 207 -34.97 -6.87 1.68
N LEU A 208 -34.37 -5.72 1.39
CA LEU A 208 -34.63 -4.47 2.11
C LEU A 208 -35.71 -3.68 1.37
N LEU A 209 -36.75 -3.22 2.07
CA LEU A 209 -37.76 -2.32 1.51
C LEU A 209 -38.08 -1.22 2.53
N GLY A 210 -37.85 0.03 2.14
CA GLY A 210 -37.90 1.15 3.08
C GLY A 210 -36.92 0.96 4.22
N ASP A 211 -37.40 1.02 5.46
CA ASP A 211 -36.59 0.88 6.67
C ASP A 211 -36.69 -0.51 7.33
N ARG A 212 -37.11 -1.53 6.56
CA ARG A 212 -37.32 -2.88 7.08
C ARG A 212 -36.67 -3.93 6.20
N PHE A 213 -36.09 -4.93 6.86
CA PHE A 213 -35.53 -6.10 6.21
C PHE A 213 -36.56 -7.22 6.24
N TYR A 214 -36.92 -7.74 5.08
CA TYR A 214 -37.96 -8.75 4.88
C TYR A 214 -37.34 -10.11 4.55
N THR A 215 -38.03 -11.18 4.93
CA THR A 215 -37.74 -12.54 4.51
C THR A 215 -39.04 -13.30 4.28
N ILE A 216 -39.11 -14.00 3.16
CA ILE A 216 -40.24 -14.88 2.80
C ILE A 216 -39.74 -16.32 2.89
N ALA A 217 -40.49 -17.16 3.60
CA ALA A 217 -40.25 -18.59 3.67
C ALA A 217 -41.52 -19.36 3.29
N TYR A 218 -41.33 -20.48 2.61
CA TYR A 218 -42.41 -21.35 2.11
C TYR A 218 -42.42 -22.66 2.89
N ALA A 219 -43.60 -23.17 3.21
CA ALA A 219 -43.77 -24.50 3.79
C ALA A 219 -43.43 -25.56 2.74
N PRO A 220 -42.65 -26.62 3.06
CA PRO A 220 -42.30 -27.66 2.10
C PRO A 220 -43.49 -28.52 1.65
N SER A 221 -44.44 -28.76 2.56
CA SER A 221 -45.50 -29.77 2.42
C SER A 221 -46.89 -29.18 2.19
N ARG A 222 -47.06 -27.84 2.25
CA ARG A 222 -48.36 -27.16 2.17
C ARG A 222 -48.26 -25.86 1.38
N PRO A 223 -49.35 -25.38 0.76
CA PRO A 223 -49.40 -24.09 0.07
C PRO A 223 -49.46 -22.93 1.08
N ILE A 224 -48.48 -22.84 1.97
CA ILE A 224 -48.40 -21.85 3.04
C ILE A 224 -47.05 -21.16 2.97
N ALA A 225 -47.04 -19.86 3.20
CA ALA A 225 -45.83 -19.09 3.33
C ALA A 225 -45.96 -18.07 4.45
N ILE A 226 -44.81 -17.60 4.94
CA ILE A 226 -44.71 -16.56 5.94
C ILE A 226 -43.83 -15.43 5.42
N ILE A 227 -44.28 -14.20 5.64
CA ILE A 227 -43.48 -12.99 5.45
C ILE A 227 -43.11 -12.50 6.85
N VAL A 228 -41.81 -12.31 7.09
CA VAL A 228 -41.27 -11.81 8.35
C VAL A 228 -40.42 -10.59 8.07
N SER A 229 -40.51 -9.56 8.90
CA SER A 229 -39.69 -8.36 8.79
C SER A 229 -39.22 -7.82 10.14
N THR A 230 -38.04 -7.21 10.14
CA THR A 230 -37.47 -6.48 11.28
C THR A 230 -37.04 -5.07 10.88
N SER A 231 -36.81 -4.20 11.87
CA SER A 231 -36.34 -2.82 11.70
C SER A 231 -34.88 -2.76 11.27
N ARG A 232 -34.52 -1.70 10.52
CA ARG A 232 -33.12 -1.39 10.18
C ARG A 232 -32.26 -1.06 11.39
N GLU A 233 -32.84 -0.59 12.50
CA GLU A 233 -32.09 -0.33 13.73
C GLU A 233 -31.44 -1.60 14.31
N ASN A 234 -32.15 -2.73 14.30
CA ASN A 234 -31.58 -4.00 14.75
C ASN A 234 -30.42 -4.45 13.84
N TYR A 235 -30.55 -4.18 12.54
CA TYR A 235 -29.46 -4.38 11.59
C TYR A 235 -28.24 -3.48 11.88
N PHE A 236 -28.44 -2.20 12.22
CA PHE A 236 -27.35 -1.31 12.61
C PHE A 236 -26.69 -1.72 13.94
N HIS A 237 -27.46 -2.25 14.89
CA HIS A 237 -26.91 -2.79 16.13
C HIS A 237 -25.99 -3.99 15.86
N SER A 238 -26.40 -4.92 14.98
CA SER A 238 -25.54 -6.02 14.51
C SER A 238 -24.29 -5.51 13.78
N LEU A 239 -24.43 -4.47 12.94
CA LEU A 239 -23.31 -3.84 12.23
C LEU A 239 -22.31 -3.22 13.19
N TYR A 240 -22.78 -2.45 14.19
CA TYR A 240 -21.93 -1.80 15.17
C TYR A 240 -21.13 -2.84 15.97
N ARG A 241 -21.81 -3.87 16.49
CA ARG A 241 -21.15 -4.96 17.20
C ARG A 241 -20.06 -5.62 16.36
N GLN A 242 -20.33 -5.88 15.07
CA GLN A 242 -19.34 -6.48 14.18
C GLN A 242 -18.19 -5.52 13.83
N ALA A 243 -18.48 -4.23 13.68
CA ALA A 243 -17.49 -3.18 13.40
C ALA A 243 -16.51 -3.01 14.58
N VAL A 244 -16.98 -3.09 15.82
CA VAL A 244 -16.13 -3.00 17.03
C VAL A 244 -15.02 -4.05 17.03
N PHE A 245 -15.27 -5.25 16.53
CA PHE A 245 -14.25 -6.30 16.47
C PHE A 245 -13.37 -6.24 15.20
N THR A 246 -13.95 -5.86 14.07
CA THR A 246 -13.24 -5.89 12.77
C THR A 246 -12.39 -4.65 12.53
N LEU A 247 -12.81 -3.47 12.99
CA LEU A 247 -12.10 -2.21 12.77
C LEU A 247 -10.70 -2.18 13.41
N PRO A 248 -10.50 -2.59 14.68
CA PRO A 248 -9.17 -2.64 15.28
C PRO A 248 -8.21 -3.53 14.49
N LEU A 249 -8.67 -4.68 13.99
CA LEU A 249 -7.87 -5.57 13.16
C LEU A 249 -7.45 -4.86 11.86
N GLY A 250 -8.37 -4.16 11.20
CA GLY A 250 -8.08 -3.35 10.01
C GLY A 250 -7.04 -2.26 10.30
N MET A 251 -7.14 -1.58 11.44
CA MET A 251 -6.17 -0.56 11.86
C MET A 251 -4.77 -1.13 12.12
N VAL A 252 -4.68 -2.28 12.79
CA VAL A 252 -3.40 -2.98 13.03
C VAL A 252 -2.76 -3.41 11.71
N CYS A 253 -3.53 -3.98 10.79
CA CYS A 253 -3.05 -4.32 9.45
C CYS A 253 -2.54 -3.08 8.69
N SER A 254 -3.29 -1.97 8.72
CA SER A 254 -2.85 -0.70 8.11
C SER A 254 -1.54 -0.19 8.72
N ALA A 255 -1.38 -0.27 10.03
CA ALA A 255 -0.15 0.13 10.72
C ALA A 255 1.05 -0.74 10.31
N LEU A 256 0.88 -2.07 10.24
CA LEU A 256 1.92 -3.00 9.81
C LEU A 256 2.34 -2.76 8.36
N ILE A 257 1.38 -2.60 7.44
CA ILE A 257 1.68 -2.35 6.03
C ILE A 257 2.41 -1.01 5.88
N PHE A 258 1.97 0.03 6.60
CA PHE A 258 2.65 1.33 6.60
C PHE A 258 4.09 1.22 7.15
N PHE A 259 4.29 0.48 8.23
CA PHE A 259 5.61 0.24 8.81
C PHE A 259 6.54 -0.49 7.83
N ILE A 260 6.07 -1.57 7.20
CA ILE A 260 6.85 -2.32 6.20
C ILE A 260 7.18 -1.41 5.01
N TRP A 261 6.19 -0.69 4.47
CA TRP A 261 6.37 0.20 3.32
C TRP A 261 7.41 1.29 3.59
N THR A 262 7.35 1.94 4.76
CA THR A 262 8.32 2.96 5.16
C THR A 262 9.72 2.38 5.35
N ARG A 263 9.84 1.21 5.99
CA ARG A 263 11.12 0.54 6.20
C ARG A 263 11.77 0.12 4.89
N THR A 264 11.04 -0.59 4.03
CA THR A 264 11.55 -1.04 2.72
C THR A 264 11.97 0.16 1.86
N ARG A 265 11.22 1.27 1.90
CA ARG A 265 11.62 2.50 1.21
C ARG A 265 12.96 3.03 1.72
N ARG A 266 13.11 3.18 3.05
CA ARG A 266 14.34 3.69 3.66
C ARG A 266 15.54 2.84 3.23
N GLU A 267 15.40 1.51 3.28
CA GLU A 267 16.44 0.59 2.87
C GLU A 267 16.78 0.67 1.38
N ILE A 268 15.80 0.80 0.48
CA ILE A 268 16.06 0.93 -0.96
C ILE A 268 16.74 2.27 -1.29
N THR A 269 16.44 3.32 -0.54
CA THR A 269 17.04 4.66 -0.75
C THR A 269 18.37 4.87 -0.03
N SER A 270 18.96 3.84 0.58
CA SER A 270 20.19 4.04 1.35
C SER A 270 21.30 4.63 0.47
N PRO A 271 22.06 5.63 0.98
CA PRO A 271 23.16 6.25 0.24
C PRO A 271 24.15 5.22 -0.32
N ARG A 272 24.49 4.19 0.46
CA ARG A 272 25.35 3.07 0.04
C ARG A 272 24.81 2.30 -1.15
N ARG A 273 23.53 1.86 -1.12
CA ARG A 273 22.93 1.12 -2.25
C ARG A 273 22.82 2.00 -3.50
N ARG A 274 22.60 3.31 -3.34
CA ARG A 274 22.60 4.25 -4.47
C ARG A 274 23.96 4.32 -5.16
N LEU A 275 25.05 4.51 -4.41
CA LEU A 275 26.40 4.57 -4.99
C LEU A 275 26.81 3.22 -5.57
N HIS A 276 26.55 2.12 -4.86
CA HIS A 276 26.79 0.77 -5.37
C HIS A 276 26.10 0.54 -6.72
N ARG A 277 24.83 0.92 -6.83
CA ARG A 277 24.06 0.81 -8.08
C ARG A 277 24.63 1.70 -9.17
N ALA A 278 25.09 2.91 -8.85
CA ALA A 278 25.68 3.82 -9.81
C ALA A 278 27.00 3.28 -10.40
N LEU A 279 27.86 2.72 -9.55
CA LEU A 279 29.08 2.01 -9.98
C LEU A 279 28.75 0.81 -10.86
N THR A 280 27.84 -0.06 -10.39
CA THR A 280 27.47 -1.30 -11.11
C THR A 280 26.81 -1.03 -12.47
N ARG A 281 26.00 0.04 -12.56
CA ARG A 281 25.30 0.43 -13.81
C ARG A 281 26.07 1.45 -14.63
N ARG A 282 27.35 1.69 -14.34
CA ARG A 282 28.22 2.68 -15.00
C ARG A 282 27.52 4.04 -15.23
N GLN A 283 26.92 4.59 -14.17
CA GLN A 283 26.19 5.85 -14.19
C GLN A 283 27.07 7.07 -13.86
N LEU A 284 28.31 6.84 -13.45
CA LEU A 284 29.31 7.87 -13.22
C LEU A 284 30.06 8.14 -14.53
N ARG A 285 30.57 9.35 -14.70
CA ARG A 285 31.31 9.76 -15.90
C ARG A 285 32.54 10.55 -15.48
N LEU A 286 33.63 10.38 -16.22
CA LEU A 286 34.82 11.21 -16.06
C LEU A 286 34.72 12.44 -16.96
N HIS A 287 35.19 13.56 -16.42
CA HIS A 287 35.51 14.75 -17.17
C HIS A 287 37.00 15.04 -16.96
N TYR A 288 37.66 15.58 -17.97
CA TYR A 288 39.11 15.82 -17.96
C TYR A 288 39.36 17.33 -18.00
N GLN A 289 40.03 17.85 -16.98
CA GLN A 289 40.39 19.26 -16.90
C GLN A 289 41.82 19.48 -17.39
N PRO A 290 42.04 20.24 -18.49
CA PRO A 290 43.37 20.43 -19.04
C PRO A 290 44.36 21.12 -18.10
N ILE A 291 45.62 20.65 -18.14
CA ILE A 291 46.77 21.22 -17.45
C ILE A 291 47.75 21.72 -18.51
N ILE A 292 48.08 23.02 -18.42
CA ILE A 292 48.79 23.76 -19.45
C ILE A 292 50.19 24.09 -18.98
N ASP A 293 51.20 23.83 -19.81
CA ASP A 293 52.51 24.44 -19.69
C ASP A 293 52.39 25.91 -20.06
N ILE A 294 52.49 26.79 -19.05
CA ILE A 294 52.23 28.22 -19.25
C ILE A 294 53.34 28.95 -19.98
N LYS A 295 54.52 28.34 -20.14
CA LYS A 295 55.59 28.90 -20.95
C LYS A 295 55.34 28.68 -22.43
N ASN A 296 54.85 27.49 -22.78
CA ASN A 296 54.67 27.07 -24.17
C ASN A 296 53.23 27.20 -24.67
N GLY A 297 52.26 27.40 -23.77
CA GLY A 297 50.84 27.41 -24.10
C GLY A 297 50.30 26.05 -24.56
N THR A 298 50.99 24.96 -24.21
CA THR A 298 50.63 23.61 -24.66
C THR A 298 50.00 22.80 -23.55
N CYS A 299 48.97 22.03 -23.88
CA CYS A 299 48.41 21.04 -22.95
C CYS A 299 49.41 19.90 -22.73
N VAL A 300 49.81 19.70 -21.48
CA VAL A 300 50.72 18.62 -21.08
C VAL A 300 50.00 17.46 -20.39
N GLY A 301 48.80 17.71 -19.86
CA GLY A 301 48.01 16.66 -19.24
C GLY A 301 46.59 17.09 -18.89
N ALA A 302 45.88 16.25 -18.15
CA ALA A 302 44.60 16.62 -17.57
C ALA A 302 44.30 15.89 -16.26
N GLU A 303 43.50 16.52 -15.41
CA GLU A 303 42.97 15.90 -14.20
C GLU A 303 41.67 15.16 -14.49
N ALA A 304 41.61 13.87 -14.12
CA ALA A 304 40.42 13.03 -14.26
C ALA A 304 39.46 13.29 -13.08
N LEU A 305 38.36 13.96 -13.38
CA LEU A 305 37.37 14.42 -12.41
C LEU A 305 36.07 13.63 -12.55
N LEU A 306 35.77 12.83 -11.53
CA LEU A 306 34.54 12.05 -11.49
C LEU A 306 33.31 12.95 -11.35
N ARG A 307 32.26 12.62 -12.11
CA ARG A 307 30.97 13.31 -12.12
C ARG A 307 29.86 12.30 -11.99
N TRP A 308 28.82 12.67 -11.24
CA TRP A 308 27.60 11.89 -11.14
C TRP A 308 26.42 12.64 -11.78
N PRO A 309 26.25 12.54 -13.12
CA PRO A 309 25.22 13.26 -13.85
C PRO A 309 23.79 12.81 -13.50
N GLY A 310 23.64 11.61 -12.94
CA GLY A 310 22.35 11.02 -12.60
C GLY A 310 21.64 10.47 -13.84
N PHE A 311 20.94 9.36 -13.69
CA PHE A 311 20.20 8.69 -14.77
C PHE A 311 18.69 8.99 -14.62
N ASN A 312 18.28 10.27 -14.66
CA ASN A 312 16.92 10.76 -14.31
C ASN A 312 16.71 11.09 -12.81
N GLY A 313 17.79 11.35 -12.06
CA GLY A 313 17.77 11.69 -10.65
C GLY A 313 18.51 13.00 -10.34
N GLN A 314 18.83 13.21 -9.08
CA GLN A 314 19.62 14.38 -8.66
C GLN A 314 21.08 14.19 -9.11
N VAL A 315 21.59 15.16 -9.88
CA VAL A 315 23.03 15.35 -10.11
C VAL A 315 23.68 15.49 -8.73
N MET A 316 24.66 14.66 -8.44
CA MET A 316 25.34 14.66 -7.13
C MET A 316 26.75 15.23 -7.30
N SER A 317 27.08 16.23 -6.49
CA SER A 317 28.40 16.83 -6.50
C SER A 317 29.46 15.85 -5.97
N PRO A 318 30.68 15.83 -6.52
CA PRO A 318 31.81 15.11 -5.93
C PRO A 318 31.99 15.41 -4.43
N THR A 319 31.79 16.67 -4.03
CA THR A 319 31.84 17.10 -2.63
C THR A 319 30.78 16.44 -1.74
N GLU A 320 29.71 15.87 -2.31
CA GLU A 320 28.70 15.11 -1.57
C GLU A 320 28.96 13.60 -1.60
N PHE A 321 29.30 13.04 -2.77
CA PHE A 321 29.37 11.57 -2.90
C PHE A 321 30.74 10.97 -2.57
N ILE A 322 31.83 11.73 -2.65
CA ILE A 322 33.16 11.24 -2.26
C ILE A 322 33.23 11.03 -0.73
N PRO A 323 32.84 11.99 0.14
CA PRO A 323 32.80 11.74 1.59
C PRO A 323 31.83 10.62 1.97
N LEU A 324 30.74 10.46 1.20
CA LEU A 324 29.83 9.35 1.38
C LEU A 324 30.48 8.00 1.03
N ALA A 325 31.26 7.94 -0.06
CA ALA A 325 31.98 6.74 -0.46
C ALA A 325 33.01 6.33 0.60
N GLU A 326 33.74 7.29 1.17
CA GLU A 326 34.68 7.06 2.27
C GLU A 326 33.97 6.52 3.51
N LYS A 327 32.92 7.20 3.98
CA LYS A 327 32.15 6.81 5.17
C LYS A 327 31.54 5.41 5.05
N GLU A 328 31.12 5.01 3.86
CA GLU A 328 30.49 3.71 3.60
C GLU A 328 31.49 2.62 3.15
N GLY A 329 32.80 2.92 3.15
CA GLY A 329 33.86 1.97 2.77
C GLY A 329 33.81 1.54 1.30
N MET A 330 33.37 2.42 0.40
CA MET A 330 33.26 2.18 -1.04
C MET A 330 34.27 2.97 -1.87
N ILE A 331 35.09 3.82 -1.27
CA ILE A 331 36.00 4.71 -1.99
C ILE A 331 36.99 3.95 -2.87
N GLU A 332 37.54 2.84 -2.40
CA GLU A 332 38.40 1.96 -3.20
C GLU A 332 37.73 1.49 -4.50
N ARG A 333 36.43 1.16 -4.45
CA ARG A 333 35.66 0.75 -5.64
C ARG A 333 35.38 1.92 -6.58
N VAL A 334 35.33 3.14 -6.05
CA VAL A 334 35.21 4.36 -6.85
C VAL A 334 36.53 4.61 -7.56
N THR A 335 37.65 4.47 -6.87
CA THR A 335 39.00 4.59 -7.44
C THR A 335 39.22 3.57 -8.56
N ASP A 336 38.83 2.30 -8.36
CA ASP A 336 38.90 1.26 -9.40
C ASP A 336 38.07 1.61 -10.63
N TYR A 337 36.87 2.15 -10.39
CA TYR A 337 36.00 2.62 -11.46
C TYR A 337 36.63 3.78 -12.22
N VAL A 338 37.28 4.73 -11.54
CA VAL A 338 37.98 5.85 -12.18
C VAL A 338 39.12 5.33 -13.04
N VAL A 339 39.96 4.43 -12.54
CA VAL A 339 41.05 3.83 -13.32
C VAL A 339 40.50 3.13 -14.57
N ASP A 340 39.49 2.27 -14.40
CA ASP A 340 38.85 1.60 -15.52
C ASP A 340 38.34 2.58 -16.58
N GLU A 341 37.64 3.63 -16.17
CA GLU A 341 37.09 4.62 -17.10
C GLU A 341 38.18 5.49 -17.75
N VAL A 342 39.27 5.85 -17.06
CA VAL A 342 40.39 6.60 -17.66
C VAL A 342 40.97 5.83 -18.85
N PHE A 343 41.25 4.55 -18.67
CA PHE A 343 41.79 3.71 -19.73
C PHE A 343 40.75 3.44 -20.84
N ASN A 344 39.48 3.23 -20.50
CA ASN A 344 38.43 3.08 -21.53
C ASN A 344 38.22 4.38 -22.34
N ASP A 345 38.30 5.53 -21.68
CA ASP A 345 38.10 6.83 -22.31
C ASP A 345 39.29 7.24 -23.16
N LEU A 346 40.52 7.11 -22.63
CA LEU A 346 41.71 7.74 -23.16
C LEU A 346 42.88 6.79 -23.47
N GLY A 347 42.80 5.49 -23.16
CA GLY A 347 43.91 4.53 -23.32
C GLY A 347 44.54 4.56 -24.71
N ASP A 348 43.76 4.32 -25.75
CA ASP A 348 44.23 4.37 -27.15
C ASP A 348 44.77 5.75 -27.55
N PHE A 349 44.21 6.81 -26.98
CA PHE A 349 44.63 8.18 -27.27
C PHE A 349 45.97 8.51 -26.61
N LEU A 350 46.20 8.04 -25.38
CA LEU A 350 47.47 8.20 -24.68
C LEU A 350 48.59 7.42 -25.37
N ALA A 351 48.30 6.24 -25.91
CA ALA A 351 49.28 5.46 -26.67
C ALA A 351 49.85 6.21 -27.89
N VAL A 352 49.05 7.05 -28.54
CA VAL A 352 49.47 7.84 -29.72
C VAL A 352 49.93 9.26 -29.39
N VAL A 353 49.63 9.77 -28.19
CA VAL A 353 50.08 11.10 -27.70
C VAL A 353 50.98 10.92 -26.48
N PRO A 354 52.26 10.52 -26.67
CA PRO A 354 53.11 10.07 -25.58
C PRO A 354 53.43 11.16 -24.54
N ASN A 355 53.33 12.44 -24.91
CA ASN A 355 53.64 13.57 -24.03
C ASN A 355 52.46 14.01 -23.15
N LEU A 356 51.27 13.45 -23.37
CA LEU A 356 50.08 13.76 -22.58
C LEU A 356 49.98 12.81 -21.39
N TYR A 357 49.76 13.36 -20.19
CA TYR A 357 49.49 12.58 -18.99
C TYR A 357 48.08 12.79 -18.44
N ILE A 358 47.58 11.86 -17.63
CA ILE A 358 46.34 11.98 -16.88
C ILE A 358 46.60 11.79 -15.39
N SER A 359 46.14 12.76 -14.60
CA SER A 359 46.16 12.73 -13.15
C SER A 359 44.92 12.00 -12.61
N ILE A 360 45.11 11.07 -11.66
CA ILE A 360 44.05 10.33 -10.97
C ILE A 360 44.11 10.64 -9.48
N ASN A 361 42.98 11.13 -8.94
CA ASN A 361 42.80 11.43 -7.52
C ASN A 361 42.63 10.15 -6.69
N LEU A 362 43.43 10.02 -5.63
CA LEU A 362 43.37 8.91 -4.68
C LEU A 362 42.94 9.34 -3.29
N SER A 363 42.21 8.44 -2.63
CA SER A 363 41.85 8.60 -1.23
C SER A 363 42.95 8.08 -0.32
N ALA A 364 42.99 8.56 0.93
CA ALA A 364 43.92 8.07 1.96
C ALA A 364 43.85 6.54 2.14
N SER A 365 42.66 5.95 2.02
CA SER A 365 42.45 4.50 2.14
C SER A 365 43.08 3.69 1.00
N ASP A 366 43.23 4.25 -0.20
CA ASP A 366 43.85 3.56 -1.34
C ASP A 366 45.34 3.29 -1.08
N PHE A 367 45.97 4.03 -0.16
CA PHE A 367 47.39 3.86 0.18
C PHE A 367 47.67 2.59 0.97
N HIS A 368 46.67 1.96 1.59
CA HIS A 368 46.91 0.79 2.42
C HIS A 368 47.06 -0.53 1.64
N SER A 369 46.95 -0.52 0.31
CA SER A 369 47.07 -1.74 -0.51
C SER A 369 47.87 -1.53 -1.80
N SER A 370 48.62 -2.56 -2.21
CA SER A 370 49.33 -2.61 -3.51
C SER A 370 48.41 -2.91 -4.71
N ARG A 371 47.11 -3.05 -4.45
CA ARG A 371 46.07 -3.39 -5.42
C ARG A 371 46.05 -2.40 -6.59
N LEU A 372 46.14 -1.11 -6.27
CA LEU A 372 45.98 -0.04 -7.26
C LEU A 372 47.17 0.05 -8.22
N ILE A 373 48.41 -0.07 -7.72
CA ILE A 373 49.61 -0.13 -8.57
C ILE A 373 49.48 -1.28 -9.57
N SER A 374 49.04 -2.45 -9.11
CA SER A 374 48.84 -3.62 -9.96
C SER A 374 47.73 -3.40 -10.99
N LEU A 375 46.61 -2.77 -10.60
CA LEU A 375 45.51 -2.45 -11.50
C LEU A 375 45.95 -1.51 -12.62
N ILE A 376 46.61 -0.39 -12.28
CA ILE A 376 47.07 0.61 -13.24
C ILE A 376 48.13 0.00 -14.15
N ALA A 377 49.10 -0.77 -13.62
CA ALA A 377 50.15 -1.40 -14.42
C ALA A 377 49.60 -2.41 -15.44
N ASN A 378 48.58 -3.19 -15.07
CA ASN A 378 47.93 -4.11 -15.99
C ASN A 378 47.21 -3.35 -17.11
N LYS A 379 46.43 -2.31 -16.77
CA LYS A 379 45.72 -1.50 -17.76
C LYS A 379 46.68 -0.73 -18.68
N ALA A 380 47.76 -0.19 -18.12
CA ALA A 380 48.80 0.49 -18.88
C ALA A 380 49.43 -0.45 -19.91
N ARG A 381 49.68 -1.71 -19.54
CA ARG A 381 50.15 -2.74 -20.47
C ARG A 381 49.11 -3.05 -21.56
N ASP A 382 47.85 -3.24 -21.20
CA ASP A 382 46.77 -3.59 -22.14
C ASP A 382 46.55 -2.52 -23.21
N TYR A 383 46.68 -1.24 -22.84
CA TYR A 383 46.49 -0.09 -23.73
C TYR A 383 47.80 0.50 -24.27
N ALA A 384 48.96 -0.11 -23.99
CA ALA A 384 50.29 0.40 -24.36
C ALA A 384 50.57 1.85 -23.90
N VAL A 385 50.06 2.22 -22.72
CA VAL A 385 50.28 3.52 -22.07
C VAL A 385 51.52 3.44 -21.19
N ARG A 386 52.38 4.47 -21.24
CA ARG A 386 53.59 4.51 -20.41
C ARG A 386 53.26 4.96 -18.99
N ALA A 387 54.04 4.52 -18.00
CA ALA A 387 53.80 4.87 -16.60
C ALA A 387 53.84 6.39 -16.37
N GLU A 388 54.71 7.11 -17.07
CA GLU A 388 54.87 8.56 -16.99
C GLU A 388 53.64 9.34 -17.49
N GLN A 389 52.74 8.67 -18.20
CA GLN A 389 51.47 9.25 -18.66
C GLN A 389 50.35 9.13 -17.63
N ILE A 390 50.59 8.47 -16.50
CA ILE A 390 49.65 8.42 -15.38
C ILE A 390 50.30 9.09 -14.18
N LYS A 391 49.61 10.08 -13.60
CA LYS A 391 50.03 10.74 -12.37
C LYS A 391 49.04 10.48 -11.27
N ILE A 392 49.54 10.42 -10.05
CA ILE A 392 48.76 10.10 -8.87
C ILE A 392 48.63 11.36 -8.02
N GLU A 393 47.40 11.79 -7.77
CA GLU A 393 47.12 12.95 -6.93
C GLU A 393 46.56 12.52 -5.58
N VAL A 394 47.02 13.18 -4.53
CA VAL A 394 46.70 12.82 -3.17
C VAL A 394 46.43 14.08 -2.37
N THR A 395 45.28 14.15 -1.72
CA THR A 395 44.94 15.29 -0.88
C THR A 395 45.87 15.40 0.32
N GLU A 396 46.12 16.63 0.79
CA GLU A 396 46.93 16.92 1.97
C GLU A 396 46.54 16.07 3.21
N ARG A 397 45.23 15.84 3.40
CA ARG A 397 44.69 15.04 4.52
C ARG A 397 45.08 13.55 4.46
N GLY A 398 45.43 13.03 3.29
CA GLY A 398 45.96 11.68 3.12
C GLY A 398 47.35 11.47 3.73
N PHE A 399 48.03 12.55 4.12
CA PHE A 399 49.41 12.52 4.60
C PHE A 399 49.57 12.75 6.11
N ILE A 400 48.47 12.73 6.88
CA ILE A 400 48.53 12.94 8.34
C ILE A 400 49.42 11.89 9.03
N ASP A 401 49.53 10.68 8.48
CA ASP A 401 50.42 9.61 8.97
C ASP A 401 51.59 9.37 7.99
N VAL A 402 52.52 10.33 7.92
CA VAL A 402 53.71 10.30 7.04
C VAL A 402 54.43 8.95 7.07
N PRO A 403 54.71 8.31 8.23
CA PRO A 403 55.36 7.00 8.28
C PRO A 403 54.62 5.90 7.51
N LYS A 404 53.29 5.94 7.43
CA LYS A 404 52.49 4.97 6.68
C LYS A 404 52.34 5.32 5.20
N THR A 405 52.30 6.60 4.85
CA THR A 405 52.06 7.02 3.47
C THR A 405 53.34 7.04 2.63
N THR A 406 54.50 7.38 3.22
CA THR A 406 55.79 7.44 2.49
C THR A 406 56.13 6.14 1.74
N PRO A 407 56.06 4.93 2.33
CA PRO A 407 56.39 3.69 1.61
C PRO A 407 55.55 3.47 0.35
N VAL A 408 54.31 3.94 0.36
CA VAL A 408 53.35 3.74 -0.73
C VAL A 408 53.62 4.71 -1.87
N ILE A 409 53.91 5.98 -1.54
CA ILE A 409 54.39 6.96 -2.52
C ILE A 409 55.65 6.43 -3.20
N GLN A 410 56.60 5.92 -2.41
CA GLN A 410 57.82 5.34 -2.95
C GLN A 410 57.52 4.13 -3.85
N ALA A 411 56.52 3.31 -3.54
CA ALA A 411 56.11 2.20 -4.41
C ALA A 411 55.54 2.69 -5.76
N PHE A 412 54.72 3.75 -5.77
CA PHE A 412 54.25 4.37 -7.02
C PHE A 412 55.41 4.96 -7.83
N ARG A 413 56.33 5.66 -7.19
CA ARG A 413 57.51 6.24 -7.84
C ARG A 413 58.46 5.18 -8.39
N GLN A 414 58.69 4.10 -7.65
CA GLN A 414 59.47 2.94 -8.11
C GLN A 414 58.81 2.22 -9.29
N ALA A 415 57.47 2.28 -9.40
CA ALA A 415 56.72 1.78 -10.53
C ALA A 415 56.69 2.76 -11.73
N GLY A 416 57.33 3.93 -11.62
CA GLY A 416 57.46 4.91 -12.70
C GLY A 416 56.39 6.00 -12.76
N TYR A 417 55.52 6.09 -11.74
CA TYR A 417 54.48 7.13 -11.68
C TYR A 417 54.96 8.37 -10.92
N GLU A 418 54.62 9.55 -11.41
CA GLU A 418 54.80 10.79 -10.64
C GLU A 418 53.67 10.97 -9.62
N VAL A 419 54.02 11.42 -8.42
CA VAL A 419 53.05 11.66 -7.35
C VAL A 419 52.95 13.16 -7.06
N ALA A 420 51.72 13.67 -7.05
CA ALA A 420 51.37 15.04 -6.74
C ALA A 420 50.65 15.16 -5.40
N ILE A 421 50.93 16.24 -4.68
CA ILE A 421 50.16 16.65 -3.51
C ILE A 421 49.14 17.69 -3.92
N ASP A 422 47.88 17.40 -3.62
CA ASP A 422 46.70 18.20 -3.93
C ASP A 422 46.23 19.01 -2.70
N ASP A 423 45.56 20.14 -2.94
CA ASP A 423 45.05 21.08 -1.92
C ASP A 423 46.10 21.59 -0.89
N PHE A 424 47.37 21.72 -1.28
CA PHE A 424 48.44 22.09 -0.35
C PHE A 424 48.23 23.49 0.25
N GLY A 425 48.33 23.59 1.59
CA GLY A 425 48.22 24.85 2.34
C GLY A 425 46.86 25.05 2.99
N THR A 426 45.93 24.10 2.84
CA THR A 426 44.60 24.12 3.46
C THR A 426 44.51 23.26 4.73
N GLY A 427 45.58 22.52 5.07
CA GLY A 427 45.67 21.61 6.21
C GLY A 427 46.89 21.78 7.15
N TYR A 428 47.30 20.68 7.78
CA TYR A 428 48.31 20.62 8.87
C TYR A 428 49.73 20.27 8.41
N SER A 429 50.01 20.22 7.11
CA SER A 429 51.32 19.80 6.60
C SER A 429 52.38 20.86 6.87
N ASN A 430 53.38 20.51 7.69
CA ASN A 430 54.58 21.31 7.83
C ASN A 430 55.58 20.96 6.70
N LEU A 431 56.54 21.87 6.47
CA LEU A 431 57.61 21.70 5.48
C LEU A 431 58.36 20.37 5.63
N HIS A 432 58.52 19.89 6.87
CA HIS A 432 59.22 18.65 7.17
C HIS A 432 58.48 17.42 6.64
N ASN A 433 57.14 17.40 6.73
CA ASN A 433 56.31 16.34 6.17
C ASN A 433 56.43 16.32 4.65
N LEU A 434 56.33 17.48 4.00
CA LEU A 434 56.46 17.60 2.54
C LEU A 434 57.81 17.07 2.04
N TYR A 435 58.91 17.45 2.71
CA TYR A 435 60.25 16.93 2.41
C TYR A 435 60.33 15.41 2.57
N SER A 436 59.74 14.87 3.65
CA SER A 436 59.79 13.44 3.99
C SER A 436 58.96 12.55 3.06
N LEU A 437 57.91 13.09 2.44
CA LEU A 437 57.08 12.35 1.48
C LEU A 437 57.80 12.12 0.15
N ASN A 438 58.74 13.01 -0.21
CA ASN A 438 59.54 12.93 -1.44
C ASN A 438 58.65 12.73 -2.68
N VAL A 439 57.72 13.67 -2.87
CA VAL A 439 56.80 13.74 -4.01
C VAL A 439 57.43 14.47 -5.20
N ASP A 440 56.77 14.46 -6.36
CA ASP A 440 57.32 15.06 -7.59
C ASP A 440 56.65 16.41 -7.93
N ILE A 441 55.40 16.60 -7.50
CA ILE A 441 54.55 17.73 -7.89
C ILE A 441 53.81 18.30 -6.66
N LEU A 442 53.71 19.63 -6.60
CA LEU A 442 52.89 20.35 -5.64
C LEU A 442 51.81 21.14 -6.39
N LYS A 443 50.53 20.90 -6.06
CA LYS A 443 49.40 21.67 -6.59
C LYS A 443 49.04 22.78 -5.60
N ILE A 444 48.93 24.01 -6.10
CA ILE A 444 48.55 25.19 -5.30
C ILE A 444 47.05 25.38 -5.44
N ASP A 445 46.33 25.28 -4.32
CA ASP A 445 44.88 25.40 -4.29
C ASP A 445 44.38 26.76 -4.82
N LYS A 446 43.18 26.72 -5.41
CA LYS A 446 42.48 27.86 -5.98
C LYS A 446 42.34 29.02 -4.98
N SER A 447 42.13 28.74 -3.71
CA SER A 447 41.94 29.79 -2.69
C SER A 447 43.14 30.73 -2.60
N PHE A 448 44.36 30.27 -2.87
CA PHE A 448 45.55 31.13 -2.92
C PHE A 448 45.64 31.90 -4.24
N ILE A 449 45.28 31.27 -5.36
CA ILE A 449 45.30 31.89 -6.70
C ILE A 449 44.27 33.02 -6.81
N ASP A 450 43.11 32.87 -6.17
CA ASP A 450 42.06 33.90 -6.14
C ASP A 450 42.55 35.19 -5.44
N THR A 451 43.53 35.10 -4.52
CA THR A 451 44.07 36.27 -3.82
C THR A 451 45.02 37.13 -4.65
N LEU A 452 45.55 36.61 -5.77
CA LEU A 452 46.51 37.32 -6.63
C LEU A 452 45.90 38.57 -7.31
N SER A 453 44.58 38.56 -7.49
CA SER A 453 43.83 39.64 -8.14
C SER A 453 43.42 40.75 -7.17
N THR A 454 43.50 40.48 -5.86
CA THR A 454 43.20 41.45 -4.81
C THR A 454 44.51 42.05 -4.32
N ASN A 455 44.68 43.38 -4.36
CA ASN A 455 45.87 44.12 -3.86
C ASN A 455 46.09 44.01 -2.33
N SER A 456 45.79 42.86 -1.73
CA SER A 456 46.00 42.54 -0.31
C SER A 456 47.32 41.78 -0.13
N THR A 457 47.84 41.75 1.09
CA THR A 457 49.03 40.97 1.50
C THR A 457 48.86 39.44 1.38
N SER A 458 47.67 38.95 0.98
CA SER A 458 47.37 37.52 0.86
C SER A 458 48.17 36.80 -0.23
N HIS A 459 48.64 37.50 -1.27
CA HIS A 459 49.51 36.91 -2.30
C HIS A 459 50.87 36.42 -1.76
N LEU A 460 51.33 36.94 -0.61
CA LEU A 460 52.59 36.52 0.03
C LEU A 460 52.60 35.04 0.39
N ILE A 461 51.43 34.46 0.73
CA ILE A 461 51.35 33.03 1.04
C ILE A 461 51.62 32.19 -0.22
N ALA A 462 51.03 32.58 -1.36
CA ALA A 462 51.29 31.91 -2.63
C ALA A 462 52.78 31.99 -3.02
N GLU A 463 53.43 33.14 -2.79
CA GLU A 463 54.88 33.28 -3.00
C GLU A 463 55.69 32.33 -2.12
N HIS A 464 55.40 32.26 -0.83
CA HIS A 464 56.08 31.34 0.08
C HIS A 464 55.89 29.86 -0.30
N ILE A 465 54.71 29.47 -0.78
CA ILE A 465 54.46 28.12 -1.28
C ILE A 465 55.31 27.84 -2.53
N ILE A 466 55.41 28.81 -3.44
CA ILE A 466 56.24 28.69 -4.65
C ILE A 466 57.72 28.56 -4.30
N ASP A 467 58.24 29.44 -3.45
CA ASP A 467 59.65 29.42 -3.01
C ASP A 467 60.01 28.10 -2.33
N MET A 468 59.09 27.57 -1.52
CA MET A 468 59.21 26.28 -0.88
C MET A 468 59.28 25.14 -1.89
N ALA A 469 58.32 25.08 -2.81
CA ALA A 469 58.29 24.04 -3.85
C ALA A 469 59.55 24.08 -4.72
N GLN A 470 60.05 25.28 -5.06
CA GLN A 470 61.30 25.45 -5.80
C GLN A 470 62.53 24.99 -5.00
N SER A 471 62.60 25.32 -3.70
CA SER A 471 63.68 24.88 -2.81
C SER A 471 63.73 23.35 -2.71
N LEU A 472 62.56 22.71 -2.77
CA LEU A 472 62.40 21.25 -2.79
C LEU A 472 62.51 20.64 -4.20
N ARG A 473 62.71 21.46 -5.24
CA ARG A 473 62.78 21.06 -6.65
C ARG A 473 61.52 20.33 -7.16
N LEU A 474 60.37 20.67 -6.62
CA LEU A 474 59.07 20.16 -7.04
C LEU A 474 58.57 20.88 -8.29
N LYS A 475 57.83 20.18 -9.15
CA LYS A 475 57.03 20.81 -10.20
C LYS A 475 55.81 21.45 -9.56
N ILE A 476 55.37 22.60 -10.08
CA ILE A 476 54.26 23.36 -9.52
C ILE A 476 53.11 23.41 -10.52
N ILE A 477 51.91 23.04 -10.06
CA ILE A 477 50.65 23.24 -10.78
C ILE A 477 49.81 24.24 -10.01
N ALA A 478 49.47 25.39 -10.61
CA ALA A 478 48.54 26.34 -10.00
C ALA A 478 47.09 26.04 -10.42
N GLU A 479 46.18 25.96 -9.45
CA GLU A 479 44.78 25.60 -9.69
C GLU A 479 43.83 26.78 -9.69
N GLY A 480 42.72 26.62 -10.41
CA GLY A 480 41.66 27.63 -10.41
C GLY A 480 42.05 28.96 -11.04
N VAL A 481 42.99 28.95 -11.98
CA VAL A 481 43.38 30.13 -12.77
C VAL A 481 42.23 30.56 -13.68
N GLU A 482 41.79 31.80 -13.55
CA GLU A 482 40.64 32.36 -14.28
C GLU A 482 41.02 33.54 -15.18
N THR A 483 42.12 34.25 -14.90
CA THR A 483 42.50 35.46 -15.64
C THR A 483 43.91 35.41 -16.22
N ALA A 484 44.16 36.22 -17.25
CA ALA A 484 45.48 36.32 -17.89
C ALA A 484 46.51 36.97 -16.95
N GLU A 485 46.08 37.86 -16.06
CA GLU A 485 46.94 38.50 -15.06
C GLU A 485 47.50 37.47 -14.07
N GLN A 486 46.67 36.50 -13.64
CA GLN A 486 47.11 35.39 -12.79
C GLN A 486 48.17 34.55 -13.50
N VAL A 487 47.96 34.21 -14.78
CA VAL A 487 48.94 33.46 -15.59
C VAL A 487 50.27 34.21 -15.67
N ALA A 488 50.24 35.50 -16.00
CA ALA A 488 51.44 36.33 -16.10
C ALA A 488 52.18 36.45 -14.75
N TRP A 489 51.45 36.54 -13.64
CA TRP A 489 52.02 36.60 -12.29
C TRP A 489 52.72 35.29 -11.90
N LEU A 490 52.10 34.15 -12.21
CA LEU A 490 52.61 32.81 -11.94
C LEU A 490 53.84 32.49 -12.81
N LEU A 491 53.81 32.85 -14.10
CA LEU A 491 54.92 32.67 -15.04
C LEU A 491 56.17 33.43 -14.57
N LYS A 492 56.02 34.69 -14.13
CA LYS A 492 57.13 35.50 -13.60
C LYS A 492 57.81 34.88 -12.37
N ARG A 493 57.09 34.04 -11.63
CA ARG A 493 57.57 33.37 -10.42
C ARG A 493 58.00 31.92 -10.67
N GLY A 494 58.07 31.50 -11.93
CA GLY A 494 58.62 30.19 -12.30
C GLY A 494 57.67 29.01 -12.05
N VAL A 495 56.37 29.25 -11.88
CA VAL A 495 55.36 28.17 -11.93
C VAL A 495 55.33 27.58 -13.34
N GLN A 496 55.36 26.25 -13.45
CA GLN A 496 55.48 25.59 -14.76
C GLN A 496 54.12 25.29 -15.38
N PHE A 497 53.14 24.94 -14.56
CA PHE A 497 51.86 24.43 -15.05
C PHE A 497 50.67 25.14 -14.40
N CYS A 498 49.57 25.26 -15.13
CA CYS A 498 48.32 25.82 -14.62
C CYS A 498 47.11 25.01 -15.08
N GLN A 499 46.09 24.98 -14.22
CA GLN A 499 44.76 24.51 -14.57
C GLN A 499 43.69 25.49 -14.09
N GLY A 500 42.63 25.67 -14.88
CA GLY A 500 41.55 26.59 -14.51
C GLY A 500 40.69 27.03 -15.68
N TRP A 501 39.62 27.76 -15.36
CA TRP A 501 38.60 28.16 -16.31
C TRP A 501 39.08 29.19 -17.33
N HIS A 502 40.23 29.82 -17.10
CA HIS A 502 40.92 30.62 -18.10
C HIS A 502 41.17 29.83 -19.39
N PHE A 503 41.53 28.55 -19.25
CA PHE A 503 41.84 27.65 -20.36
C PHE A 503 40.63 26.83 -20.78
N ALA A 504 40.10 26.03 -19.86
CA ALA A 504 38.93 25.18 -20.09
C ALA A 504 38.35 24.68 -18.76
N LYS A 505 37.03 24.49 -18.74
CA LYS A 505 36.38 23.67 -17.70
C LYS A 505 36.65 22.19 -17.97
N ALA A 506 36.38 21.32 -16.98
CA ALA A 506 36.48 19.88 -17.16
C ALA A 506 35.57 19.36 -18.30
N LEU A 507 36.18 18.76 -19.32
CA LEU A 507 35.54 18.36 -20.57
C LEU A 507 35.19 16.87 -20.58
N PRO A 508 34.07 16.45 -21.19
CA PRO A 508 33.83 15.05 -21.50
C PRO A 508 34.96 14.45 -22.37
N PRO A 509 35.16 13.12 -22.36
CA PRO A 509 36.32 12.47 -22.98
C PRO A 509 36.51 12.84 -24.47
N GLN A 510 35.42 12.82 -25.23
CA GLN A 510 35.43 13.09 -26.67
C GLN A 510 35.68 14.57 -27.01
N GLU A 511 35.30 15.47 -26.11
CA GLU A 511 35.58 16.91 -26.25
C GLU A 511 37.01 17.22 -25.85
N PHE A 512 37.53 16.57 -24.80
CA PHE A 512 38.91 16.69 -24.38
C PHE A 512 39.90 16.24 -25.48
N LYS A 513 39.68 15.08 -26.11
CA LYS A 513 40.52 14.61 -27.23
C LYS A 513 40.60 15.63 -28.37
N ARG A 514 39.43 16.18 -28.75
CA ARG A 514 39.33 17.23 -29.80
C ARG A 514 40.05 18.51 -29.38
N TRP A 515 39.87 18.93 -28.14
CA TRP A 515 40.50 20.12 -27.58
C TRP A 515 42.04 20.01 -27.56
N VAL A 516 42.60 18.83 -27.27
CA VAL A 516 44.06 18.58 -27.33
C VAL A 516 44.59 18.61 -28.77
N GLN A 517 43.84 18.06 -29.73
CA GLN A 517 44.26 18.03 -31.14
C GLN A 517 44.11 19.38 -31.85
N GLN A 518 43.15 20.20 -31.42
CA GLN A 518 42.86 21.52 -31.96
C GLN A 518 42.77 22.54 -30.83
N PRO A 519 43.89 22.87 -30.16
CA PRO A 519 43.86 23.80 -29.05
C PRO A 519 43.38 25.17 -29.54
N PRO A 520 42.40 25.80 -28.86
CA PRO A 520 42.03 27.17 -29.17
C PRO A 520 43.24 28.08 -28.99
N SER A 521 43.36 29.13 -29.80
CA SER A 521 44.43 30.13 -29.65
C SER A 521 44.37 30.74 -28.25
N LEU A 522 45.28 30.31 -27.36
CA LEU A 522 45.47 30.91 -26.06
C LEU A 522 45.97 32.35 -26.28
N LYS A 523 45.23 33.33 -25.79
CA LYS A 523 45.55 34.75 -25.92
C LYS A 523 46.43 35.24 -24.79
#